data_AF-A0A1V6KD35-F1
#
_entry.id   AF-A0A1V6KD35-F1
#
_cell.length_a   1.000
_cell.length_b   1.000
_cell.length_c   1.000
_cell.angle_alpha   90.00
_cell.angle_beta   90.00
_cell.angle_gamma   90.00
#
_symmetry.space_group_name_H-M   'P 1'
#
loop_
_entity.id
_entity.type
_entity.pdbx_description
1 polymer ?
#
loop_
_entity_poly.entity_id
_entity_poly.type
_entity_poly.pdbx_seq_one_letter_code
_entity_poly.pdbx_strand_id
1 'polypeptide(L)'
;MINLSPKRISAYGTILFVYATVWADIILAIPEPTAFSAAWFILSVLKNCIRIGFMLYISSQLPIFANNEWKRALLRLPTRREIARALSVTFLSLGVAAIGAIAAWFCALSNPVFEFIPQKSILSLLPFLLLSSVSVGYSEELFFRFLLIDALTEADTALNSAAIVSILIFSLSHYAQGIFGIAFAGVLGALYTSLRFRGYGIHSLALGHALYDAAILTLALS
;
A
#
# COMPACT_ATOMS: atom_id res chain seq x y z
N MET A 1 -10.78 29.76 -8.77
CA MET A 1 -11.05 29.27 -10.14
C MET A 1 -10.06 28.17 -10.46
N ILE A 2 -10.54 26.99 -10.86
CA ILE A 2 -9.67 25.86 -11.23
C ILE A 2 -9.14 26.11 -12.65
N ASN A 3 -7.83 26.30 -12.81
CA ASN A 3 -7.19 26.44 -14.12
C ASN A 3 -7.01 25.05 -14.76
N LEU A 4 -7.79 24.74 -15.80
CA LEU A 4 -7.81 23.47 -16.52
C LEU A 4 -7.10 23.58 -17.87
N SER A 5 -5.81 23.90 -17.88
CA SER A 5 -5.05 23.96 -19.14
C SER A 5 -4.96 22.57 -19.80
N PRO A 6 -4.89 22.47 -21.14
CA PRO A 6 -4.76 21.19 -21.85
C PRO A 6 -3.59 20.32 -21.36
N LYS A 7 -2.47 20.95 -21.00
CA LYS A 7 -1.29 20.28 -20.43
C LYS A 7 -1.63 19.60 -19.10
N ARG A 8 -2.43 20.25 -18.26
CA ARG A 8 -2.85 19.75 -16.94
C ARG A 8 -3.86 18.60 -17.06
N ILE A 9 -4.80 18.71 -18.00
CA ILE A 9 -5.75 17.62 -18.32
C ILE A 9 -4.98 16.38 -18.80
N SER A 10 -3.99 16.56 -19.68
CA SER A 10 -3.11 15.46 -20.13
C SER A 10 -2.34 14.82 -18.98
N ALA A 11 -1.86 15.62 -18.01
CA ALA A 11 -1.15 15.13 -16.82
C ALA A 11 -2.05 14.26 -15.92
N TYR A 12 -3.23 14.75 -15.57
CA TYR A 12 -4.18 13.98 -14.76
C TYR A 12 -4.70 12.73 -15.47
N GLY A 13 -4.94 12.81 -16.79
CA GLY A 13 -5.29 11.63 -17.59
C GLY A 13 -4.18 10.57 -17.60
N THR A 14 -2.92 10.99 -17.66
CA THR A 14 -1.75 10.09 -17.55
C THR A 14 -1.68 9.42 -16.17
N ILE A 15 -1.87 10.19 -15.10
CA ILE A 15 -1.89 9.66 -13.72
C ILE A 15 -3.01 8.64 -13.54
N LEU A 16 -4.21 8.94 -14.05
CA LEU A 16 -5.35 8.02 -13.98
C LEU A 16 -5.09 6.73 -14.76
N PHE A 17 -4.52 6.82 -15.96
CA PHE A 17 -4.14 5.65 -16.75
C PHE A 17 -3.12 4.76 -16.03
N VAL A 18 -2.11 5.38 -15.42
CA VAL A 18 -1.12 4.68 -14.61
C VAL A 18 -1.76 3.99 -13.40
N TYR A 19 -2.64 4.68 -12.67
CA TYR A 19 -3.40 4.07 -11.57
C TYR A 19 -4.20 2.85 -12.05
N ALA A 20 -4.96 3.01 -13.15
CA ALA A 20 -5.78 1.95 -13.69
C ALA A 20 -4.95 0.74 -14.15
N THR A 21 -3.74 0.96 -14.66
CA THR A 21 -2.84 -0.09 -15.11
C THR A 21 -2.17 -0.82 -13.94
N VAL A 22 -1.67 -0.10 -12.94
CA VAL A 22 -1.02 -0.69 -11.75
C VAL A 22 -2.02 -1.54 -10.95
N TRP A 23 -3.27 -1.09 -10.85
CA TRP A 23 -4.30 -1.72 -10.02
C TRP A 23 -5.40 -2.39 -10.86
N ALA A 24 -5.08 -2.78 -12.10
CA ALA A 24 -6.03 -3.36 -13.03
C ALA A 24 -6.73 -4.59 -12.48
N ASP A 25 -6.05 -5.43 -11.71
CA ASP A 25 -6.63 -6.62 -11.09
C ASP A 25 -7.67 -6.30 -10.00
N ILE A 26 -7.49 -5.20 -9.26
CA ILE A 26 -8.49 -4.71 -8.28
C ILE A 26 -9.71 -4.14 -9.01
N ILE A 27 -9.48 -3.40 -10.10
CA ILE A 27 -10.53 -2.74 -10.89
C ILE A 27 -11.35 -3.74 -11.70
N LEU A 28 -10.69 -4.73 -12.30
CA LEU A 28 -11.31 -5.74 -13.17
C LEU A 28 -11.77 -6.99 -12.41
N ALA A 29 -11.56 -7.04 -11.09
CA ALA A 29 -11.91 -8.18 -10.24
C ALA A 29 -11.43 -9.52 -10.83
N ILE A 30 -10.16 -9.58 -11.24
CA ILE A 30 -9.59 -10.77 -11.89
C ILE A 30 -9.68 -11.95 -10.92
N PRO A 31 -10.23 -13.11 -11.33
CA PRO A 31 -10.35 -14.27 -10.46
C PRO A 31 -9.02 -14.68 -9.81
N GLU A 32 -9.05 -14.95 -8.51
CA GLU A 32 -7.88 -15.34 -7.74
C GLU A 32 -7.97 -16.77 -7.23
N PRO A 33 -6.83 -17.44 -6.95
CA PRO A 33 -6.82 -18.68 -6.18
C PRO A 33 -7.51 -18.50 -4.83
N THR A 34 -7.89 -19.60 -4.18
CA THR A 34 -8.45 -19.58 -2.82
C THR A 34 -7.60 -18.71 -1.89
N ALA A 35 -8.25 -17.75 -1.24
CA ALA A 35 -7.60 -16.79 -0.34
C ALA A 35 -6.70 -17.51 0.69
N PHE A 36 -5.55 -16.92 0.98
CA PHE A 36 -4.55 -17.44 1.93
C PHE A 36 -3.97 -18.83 1.59
N SER A 37 -4.18 -19.34 0.38
CA SER A 37 -3.44 -20.49 -0.13
C SER A 37 -2.03 -20.10 -0.56
N ALA A 38 -1.13 -21.08 -0.68
CA ALA A 38 0.21 -20.84 -1.23
C ALA A 38 0.16 -20.24 -2.65
N ALA A 39 -0.79 -20.70 -3.49
CA ALA A 39 -0.99 -20.15 -4.82
C ALA A 39 -1.42 -18.68 -4.79
N TRP A 40 -2.28 -18.30 -3.83
CA TRP A 40 -2.70 -16.91 -3.63
C TRP A 40 -1.54 -16.01 -3.23
N PHE A 41 -0.72 -16.42 -2.26
CA PHE A 41 0.47 -15.67 -1.86
C PHE A 41 1.51 -15.55 -2.99
N ILE A 42 1.74 -16.63 -3.75
CA ILE A 42 2.64 -16.59 -4.92
C ILE A 42 2.11 -15.61 -5.97
N LEU A 43 0.82 -15.66 -6.27
CA LEU A 43 0.20 -14.74 -7.23
C LEU A 43 0.31 -13.28 -6.75
N SER A 44 0.07 -13.03 -5.46
CA SER A 44 0.26 -11.71 -4.83
C SER A 44 1.68 -11.18 -5.06
N VAL A 45 2.71 -11.99 -4.79
CA VAL A 45 4.11 -11.63 -5.04
C VAL A 45 4.34 -11.27 -6.51
N LEU A 46 3.90 -12.13 -7.43
CA LEU A 46 4.10 -11.92 -8.87
C LEU A 46 3.45 -10.62 -9.36
N LYS A 47 2.19 -10.37 -8.96
CA LYS A 47 1.47 -9.14 -9.28
C LYS A 47 2.21 -7.92 -8.77
N ASN A 48 2.64 -7.93 -7.51
CA ASN A 48 3.34 -6.79 -6.91
C ASN A 48 4.72 -6.54 -7.54
N CYS A 49 5.45 -7.58 -7.91
CA CYS A 49 6.69 -7.45 -8.68
C CYS A 49 6.44 -6.79 -10.05
N ILE A 50 5.38 -7.18 -10.76
CA ILE A 50 4.98 -6.56 -12.03
C ILE A 50 4.61 -5.08 -11.81
N ARG A 51 3.82 -4.76 -10.77
CA ARG A 51 3.46 -3.38 -10.41
C ARG A 51 4.70 -2.52 -10.16
N ILE A 52 5.65 -3.02 -9.36
CA ILE A 52 6.91 -2.32 -9.06
C ILE A 52 7.72 -2.11 -10.35
N GLY A 53 7.88 -3.15 -11.17
CA GLY A 53 8.58 -3.05 -12.45
C GLY A 53 7.95 -2.02 -13.40
N PHE A 54 6.63 -2.04 -13.52
CA PHE A 54 5.89 -1.06 -14.32
C PHE A 54 6.05 0.36 -13.78
N MET A 55 5.91 0.57 -12.48
CA MET A 55 6.13 1.87 -11.83
C MET A 55 7.53 2.41 -12.08
N LEU A 56 8.56 1.57 -11.98
CA LEU A 56 9.95 1.94 -12.30
C LEU A 56 10.10 2.30 -13.78
N TYR A 57 9.50 1.53 -14.68
CA TYR A 57 9.50 1.80 -16.11
C TYR A 57 8.85 3.14 -16.44
N ILE A 58 7.59 3.39 -16.04
CA ILE A 58 6.93 4.68 -16.33
C ILE A 58 7.69 5.86 -15.73
N SER A 59 8.30 5.67 -14.56
CA SER A 59 9.07 6.71 -13.89
C SER A 59 10.41 7.00 -14.58
N SER A 60 10.87 6.11 -15.47
CA SER A 60 12.01 6.34 -16.36
C SER A 60 11.62 7.02 -17.67
N GLN A 61 10.38 6.82 -18.13
CA GLN A 61 9.92 7.28 -19.44
C GLN A 61 9.21 8.64 -19.39
N LEU A 62 8.54 8.95 -18.27
CA LEU A 62 7.63 10.08 -18.19
C LEU A 62 8.11 11.12 -17.15
N PRO A 63 8.33 12.39 -17.56
CA PRO A 63 8.85 13.45 -16.67
C PRO A 63 7.99 13.69 -15.42
N ILE A 64 6.68 13.53 -15.51
CA ILE A 64 5.74 13.71 -14.39
C ILE A 64 5.99 12.73 -13.22
N PHE A 65 6.65 11.60 -13.50
CA PHE A 65 7.06 10.59 -12.51
C PHE A 65 8.59 10.58 -12.30
N ALA A 66 9.30 11.60 -12.77
CA ALA A 66 10.76 11.62 -12.76
C ALA A 66 11.37 11.99 -11.41
N ASN A 67 10.59 12.26 -10.35
CA ASN A 67 11.18 12.52 -9.04
C ASN A 67 11.93 11.29 -8.50
N ASN A 68 13.18 11.47 -8.07
CA ASN A 68 14.23 10.43 -8.12
C ASN A 68 14.76 9.93 -6.78
N GLU A 69 14.38 10.53 -5.64
CA GLU A 69 15.02 10.19 -4.36
C GLU A 69 14.69 8.76 -3.91
N TRP A 70 13.42 8.35 -4.04
CA TRP A 70 12.99 7.00 -3.70
C TRP A 70 13.54 5.94 -4.66
N LYS A 71 13.77 6.28 -5.95
CA LYS A 71 14.39 5.36 -6.93
C LYS A 71 15.80 4.98 -6.51
N ARG A 72 16.59 5.97 -6.08
CA ARG A 72 17.95 5.73 -5.58
C ARG A 72 17.94 4.91 -4.30
N ALA A 73 16.93 5.08 -3.44
CA ALA A 73 16.79 4.25 -2.26
C ALA A 73 16.58 2.78 -2.65
N LEU A 74 15.70 2.48 -3.62
CA LEU A 74 15.44 1.10 -4.06
C LEU A 74 16.67 0.36 -4.63
N LEU A 75 17.72 1.07 -5.06
CA LEU A 75 18.97 0.46 -5.55
C LEU A 75 19.89 -0.05 -4.44
N ARG A 76 19.58 0.23 -3.17
CA ARG A 76 20.37 -0.21 -2.02
C ARG A 76 19.54 -0.98 -1.02
N LEU A 77 20.22 -1.73 -0.18
CA LEU A 77 19.60 -2.36 0.98
C LEU A 77 19.20 -1.30 2.03
N PRO A 78 18.17 -1.60 2.87
CA PRO A 78 17.76 -0.72 3.94
C PRO A 78 18.89 -0.52 4.96
N THR A 79 19.10 0.72 5.37
CA THR A 79 20.04 1.07 6.44
C THR A 79 19.48 0.67 7.81
N ARG A 80 20.36 0.56 8.82
CA ARG A 80 19.93 0.32 10.21
C ARG A 80 18.90 1.34 10.70
N ARG A 81 19.05 2.61 10.32
CA ARG A 81 18.10 3.68 10.65
C ARG A 81 16.74 3.44 10.01
N GLU A 82 16.71 2.97 8.77
CA GLU A 82 15.46 2.67 8.07
C GLU A 82 14.76 1.45 8.66
N ILE A 83 15.51 0.43 9.09
CA ILE A 83 15.00 -0.75 9.80
C ILE A 83 14.40 -0.34 11.16
N ALA A 84 15.09 0.46 11.95
CA ALA A 84 14.56 0.95 13.23
C ALA A 84 13.26 1.75 13.06
N ARG A 85 13.19 2.57 12.00
CA ARG A 85 11.98 3.29 11.61
C ARG A 85 10.88 2.35 11.11
N ALA A 86 11.21 1.28 10.40
CA ALA A 86 10.24 0.25 9.99
C ALA A 86 9.58 -0.43 11.20
N LEU A 87 10.36 -0.74 12.24
CA LEU A 87 9.80 -1.24 13.51
C LEU A 87 8.84 -0.22 14.14
N SER A 88 9.20 1.07 14.12
CA SER A 88 8.33 2.14 14.63
C SER A 88 7.01 2.20 13.84
N VAL A 89 7.09 2.14 12.50
CA VAL A 89 5.90 2.07 11.63
C VAL A 89 5.05 0.85 11.97
N THR A 90 5.67 -0.32 12.18
CA THR A 90 5.00 -1.57 12.55
C THR A 90 4.21 -1.40 13.85
N PHE A 91 4.87 -0.95 14.92
CA PHE A 91 4.23 -0.79 16.24
C PHE A 91 3.13 0.27 16.24
N LEU A 92 3.30 1.36 15.49
CA LEU A 92 2.24 2.36 15.33
C LEU A 92 1.03 1.77 14.60
N SER A 93 1.26 0.97 13.55
CA SER A 93 0.19 0.30 12.79
C SER A 93 -0.54 -0.74 13.65
N LEU A 94 0.19 -1.54 14.43
CA LEU A 94 -0.39 -2.48 15.39
C LEU A 94 -1.16 -1.77 16.49
N GLY A 95 -0.69 -0.60 16.97
CA GLY A 95 -1.42 0.23 17.91
C GLY A 95 -2.75 0.73 17.34
N VAL A 96 -2.75 1.17 16.07
CA VAL A 96 -3.98 1.54 15.35
C VAL A 96 -4.91 0.34 15.19
N ALA A 97 -4.37 -0.84 14.85
CA ALA A 97 -5.15 -2.07 14.75
C ALA A 97 -5.77 -2.49 16.08
N ALA A 98 -5.03 -2.39 17.19
CA ALA A 98 -5.53 -2.70 18.52
C ALA A 98 -6.68 -1.77 18.93
N ILE A 99 -6.55 -0.47 18.67
CA ILE A 99 -7.64 0.50 18.90
C ILE A 99 -8.86 0.15 18.04
N GLY A 100 -8.63 -0.17 16.76
CA GLY A 100 -9.69 -0.60 15.84
C GLY A 100 -10.41 -1.88 16.30
N ALA A 101 -9.67 -2.86 16.79
CA ALA A 101 -10.22 -4.12 17.32
C ALA A 101 -11.05 -3.88 18.59
N ILE A 102 -10.57 -3.03 19.51
CA ILE A 102 -11.32 -2.65 20.71
C ILE A 102 -12.63 -1.93 20.32
N ALA A 103 -12.55 -0.97 19.39
CA ALA A 103 -13.74 -0.26 18.91
C ALA A 103 -14.74 -1.20 18.22
N ALA A 104 -14.27 -2.15 17.40
CA ALA A 104 -15.10 -3.16 16.76
C ALA A 104 -15.80 -4.06 17.79
N TRP A 105 -15.08 -4.48 18.83
CA TRP A 105 -15.63 -5.28 19.93
C TRP A 105 -16.76 -4.55 20.68
N PHE A 106 -16.56 -3.27 21.02
CA PHE A 106 -17.60 -2.45 21.66
C PHE A 106 -18.86 -2.29 20.79
N CYS A 107 -18.69 -2.30 19.47
CA CYS A 107 -19.79 -2.16 18.50
C CYS A 107 -20.36 -3.51 18.04
N ALA A 108 -19.90 -4.65 18.59
CA ALA A 108 -20.30 -6.00 18.18
C ALA A 108 -20.12 -6.27 16.68
N LEU A 109 -19.04 -5.74 16.10
CA LEU A 109 -18.71 -5.90 14.68
C LEU A 109 -17.73 -7.06 14.50
N SER A 110 -18.00 -7.93 13.53
CA SER A 110 -17.04 -8.96 13.11
C SER A 110 -16.16 -8.45 11.97
N ASN A 111 -14.93 -8.95 11.89
CA ASN A 111 -14.01 -8.64 10.81
C ASN A 111 -13.81 -9.91 9.97
N PRO A 112 -14.14 -9.88 8.66
CA PRO A 112 -14.11 -11.05 7.78
C PRO A 112 -12.74 -11.75 7.71
N VAL A 113 -11.64 -11.04 7.95
CA VAL A 113 -10.28 -11.61 7.95
C VAL A 113 -10.10 -12.62 9.08
N PHE A 114 -10.74 -12.40 10.24
CA PHE A 114 -10.67 -13.32 11.38
C PHE A 114 -11.72 -14.44 11.32
N GLU A 115 -12.62 -14.40 10.35
CA GLU A 115 -13.60 -15.47 10.11
C GLU A 115 -13.03 -16.57 9.19
N PHE A 116 -11.83 -16.37 8.64
CA PHE A 116 -11.21 -17.33 7.74
C PHE A 116 -10.63 -18.53 8.50
N ILE A 117 -11.00 -19.74 8.10
CA ILE A 117 -10.47 -20.97 8.68
C ILE A 117 -9.30 -21.46 7.80
N PRO A 118 -8.06 -21.55 8.34
CA PRO A 118 -6.90 -21.99 7.58
C PRO A 118 -7.06 -23.42 7.08
N GLN A 119 -6.76 -23.67 5.80
CA GLN A 119 -6.73 -25.02 5.23
C GLN A 119 -5.39 -25.74 5.43
N LYS A 120 -4.33 -25.01 5.80
CA LYS A 120 -2.97 -25.51 6.01
C LYS A 120 -2.38 -24.91 7.28
N SER A 121 -1.41 -25.61 7.86
CA SER A 121 -0.60 -25.08 8.96
C SER A 121 0.08 -23.77 8.57
N ILE A 122 -0.02 -22.76 9.43
CA ILE A 122 0.63 -21.46 9.27
C ILE A 122 2.14 -21.56 9.03
N LEU A 123 2.81 -22.55 9.64
CA LEU A 123 4.25 -22.77 9.45
C LEU A 123 4.60 -23.07 7.99
N SER A 124 3.71 -23.76 7.26
CA SER A 124 3.91 -24.07 5.85
C SER A 124 3.67 -22.86 4.93
N LEU A 125 2.89 -21.87 5.40
CA LEU A 125 2.56 -20.66 4.66
C LEU A 125 3.51 -19.50 4.96
N LEU A 126 4.23 -19.56 6.10
CA LEU A 126 5.03 -18.45 6.60
C LEU A 126 6.01 -17.86 5.58
N PRO A 127 6.79 -18.63 4.80
CA PRO A 127 7.69 -18.04 3.80
C PRO A 127 6.94 -17.25 2.71
N PHE A 128 5.80 -17.78 2.25
CA PHE A 128 4.99 -17.16 1.21
C PHE A 128 4.26 -15.92 1.73
N LEU A 129 3.76 -15.98 2.96
CA LEU A 129 3.13 -14.87 3.66
C LEU A 129 4.12 -13.72 3.84
N LEU A 130 5.33 -13.99 4.34
CA LEU A 130 6.36 -12.96 4.54
C LEU A 130 6.78 -12.32 3.21
N LEU A 131 7.03 -13.13 2.18
CA LEU A 131 7.42 -12.61 0.87
C LEU A 131 6.29 -11.79 0.23
N SER A 132 5.05 -12.28 0.32
CA SER A 132 3.86 -11.54 -0.12
C SER A 132 3.74 -10.21 0.61
N SER A 133 3.85 -10.19 1.94
CA SER A 133 3.72 -8.97 2.74
C SER A 133 4.79 -7.94 2.37
N VAL A 134 6.03 -8.37 2.13
CA VAL A 134 7.09 -7.49 1.62
C VAL A 134 6.73 -6.93 0.25
N SER A 135 6.26 -7.78 -0.67
CA SER A 135 5.89 -7.34 -2.02
C SER A 135 4.74 -6.32 -2.01
N VAL A 136 3.70 -6.56 -1.18
CA VAL A 136 2.56 -5.66 -0.99
C VAL A 136 3.05 -4.33 -0.42
N GLY A 137 3.75 -4.35 0.71
CA GLY A 137 4.24 -3.15 1.38
C GLY A 137 5.12 -2.29 0.47
N TYR A 138 6.00 -2.88 -0.33
CA TYR A 138 6.77 -2.09 -1.31
C TYR A 138 5.91 -1.54 -2.44
N SER A 139 5.00 -2.34 -3.01
CA SER A 139 4.17 -1.90 -4.12
C SER A 139 3.22 -0.76 -3.72
N GLU A 140 2.55 -0.89 -2.57
CA GLU A 140 1.57 0.08 -2.09
C GLU A 140 2.23 1.36 -1.61
N GLU A 141 3.29 1.27 -0.79
CA GLU A 141 3.97 2.48 -0.33
C GLU A 141 4.65 3.21 -1.48
N LEU A 142 5.26 2.48 -2.42
CA LEU A 142 5.83 3.09 -3.62
C LEU A 142 4.78 3.86 -4.42
N PHE A 143 3.61 3.24 -4.67
CA PHE A 143 2.56 3.86 -5.44
C PHE A 143 1.90 5.03 -4.70
N PHE A 144 1.29 4.74 -3.55
CA PHE A 144 0.43 5.69 -2.84
C PHE A 144 1.23 6.77 -2.13
N ARG A 145 2.36 6.42 -1.50
CA ARG A 145 3.08 7.40 -0.67
C ARG A 145 4.04 8.20 -1.52
N PHE A 146 4.72 7.61 -2.49
CA PHE A 146 5.69 8.33 -3.31
C PHE A 146 5.13 8.73 -4.68
N LEU A 147 4.86 7.77 -5.55
CA LEU A 147 4.61 8.01 -6.97
C LEU A 147 3.36 8.88 -7.22
N LEU A 148 2.23 8.57 -6.59
CA LEU A 148 0.96 9.27 -6.81
C LEU A 148 0.99 10.70 -6.26
N ILE A 149 1.48 10.88 -5.03
CA ILE A 149 1.53 12.21 -4.40
C ILE A 149 2.51 13.10 -5.17
N ASP A 150 3.67 12.58 -5.56
CA ASP A 150 4.66 13.34 -6.32
C ASP A 150 4.13 13.73 -7.70
N ALA A 151 3.50 12.79 -8.43
CA ALA A 151 2.93 13.06 -9.74
C ALA A 151 1.78 14.08 -9.70
N LEU A 152 0.90 14.00 -8.69
CA LEU A 152 -0.16 14.98 -8.51
C LEU A 152 0.42 16.37 -8.20
N THR A 153 1.47 16.42 -7.39
CA THR A 153 2.15 17.67 -7.05
C THR A 153 2.84 18.29 -8.27
N GLU A 154 3.49 17.47 -9.09
CA GLU A 154 4.08 17.87 -10.37
C GLU A 154 3.01 18.33 -11.40
N ALA A 155 1.77 17.84 -11.28
CA ALA A 155 0.61 18.33 -12.04
C ALA A 155 -0.04 19.60 -11.45
N ASP A 156 0.69 20.36 -10.64
CA ASP A 156 0.25 21.57 -9.93
C ASP A 156 -0.86 21.34 -8.89
N THR A 157 -0.97 20.13 -8.32
CA THR A 157 -1.88 19.88 -7.18
C THR A 157 -1.17 20.29 -5.89
N ALA A 158 -1.84 21.05 -5.01
CA ALA A 158 -1.27 21.37 -3.70
C ALA A 158 -0.93 20.08 -2.93
N LEU A 159 0.24 20.05 -2.26
CA LEU A 159 0.76 18.85 -1.59
C LEU A 159 -0.27 18.19 -0.64
N ASN A 160 -0.98 18.99 0.15
CA ASN A 160 -2.01 18.50 1.07
C ASN A 160 -3.20 17.86 0.32
N SER A 161 -3.62 18.46 -0.80
CA SER A 161 -4.67 17.88 -1.64
C SER A 161 -4.22 16.59 -2.32
N ALA A 162 -2.98 16.53 -2.80
CA ALA A 162 -2.40 15.31 -3.37
C ALA A 162 -2.34 14.17 -2.33
N ALA A 163 -1.94 14.49 -1.10
CA ALA A 163 -1.95 13.56 0.03
C ALA A 163 -3.35 13.02 0.34
N ILE A 164 -4.35 13.91 0.44
CA ILE A 164 -5.74 13.52 0.69
C ILE A 164 -6.26 12.62 -0.43
N VAL A 165 -6.03 12.97 -1.70
CA VAL A 165 -6.43 12.14 -2.84
C VAL A 165 -5.78 10.76 -2.77
N SER A 166 -4.48 10.68 -2.46
CA SER A 166 -3.80 9.39 -2.31
C SER A 166 -4.39 8.55 -1.18
N ILE A 167 -4.67 9.14 -0.02
CA ILE A 167 -5.30 8.46 1.13
C ILE A 167 -6.69 7.94 0.75
N LEU A 168 -7.49 8.74 0.05
CA LEU A 168 -8.84 8.36 -0.37
C LEU A 168 -8.80 7.19 -1.37
N ILE A 169 -7.93 7.24 -2.37
CA ILE A 169 -7.80 6.15 -3.35
C ILE A 169 -7.28 4.89 -2.64
N PHE A 170 -6.28 5.00 -1.78
CA PHE A 170 -5.78 3.86 -0.98
C PHE A 170 -6.89 3.21 -0.15
N SER A 171 -7.66 4.03 0.56
CA SER A 171 -8.79 3.61 1.39
C SER A 171 -9.88 2.92 0.55
N LEU A 172 -10.27 3.50 -0.59
CA LEU A 172 -11.31 2.94 -1.46
C LEU A 172 -10.86 1.65 -2.16
N SER A 173 -9.57 1.48 -2.45
CA SER A 173 -9.04 0.22 -2.99
C SER A 173 -9.24 -0.98 -2.06
N HIS A 174 -9.54 -0.75 -0.78
CA HIS A 174 -9.83 -1.78 0.22
C HIS A 174 -11.33 -2.13 0.32
N TYR A 175 -12.15 -1.78 -0.69
CA TYR A 175 -13.60 -2.02 -0.67
C TYR A 175 -14.00 -3.48 -0.44
N ALA A 176 -13.17 -4.45 -0.85
CA ALA A 176 -13.43 -5.87 -0.63
C ALA A 176 -13.49 -6.25 0.86
N GLN A 177 -12.91 -5.43 1.74
CA GLN A 177 -12.95 -5.59 3.19
C GLN A 177 -14.14 -4.85 3.84
N GLY A 178 -15.07 -4.32 3.03
CA GLY A 178 -16.22 -3.56 3.49
C GLY A 178 -15.86 -2.17 4.04
N ILE A 179 -16.86 -1.49 4.61
CA ILE A 179 -16.71 -0.11 5.09
C ILE A 179 -15.65 0.02 6.20
N PHE A 180 -15.48 -1.00 7.03
CA PHE A 180 -14.47 -1.01 8.08
C PHE A 180 -13.06 -1.13 7.52
N GLY A 181 -12.85 -1.99 6.52
CA GLY A 181 -11.58 -2.06 5.82
C GLY A 181 -11.22 -0.76 5.12
N ILE A 182 -12.20 -0.12 4.46
CA ILE A 182 -12.02 1.21 3.86
C ILE A 182 -11.60 2.23 4.93
N ALA A 183 -12.36 2.35 6.02
CA ALA A 183 -12.08 3.33 7.08
C ALA A 183 -10.72 3.09 7.74
N PHE A 184 -10.41 1.83 8.04
CA PHE A 184 -9.16 1.42 8.66
C PHE A 184 -7.95 1.68 7.74
N ALA A 185 -8.07 1.30 6.46
CA ALA A 185 -7.09 1.64 5.43
C ALA A 185 -6.94 3.16 5.28
N GLY A 186 -7.99 3.95 5.48
CA GLY A 186 -7.91 5.42 5.53
C GLY A 186 -7.06 5.94 6.69
N VAL A 187 -7.18 5.35 7.88
CA VAL A 187 -6.37 5.71 9.06
C VAL A 187 -4.90 5.35 8.88
N LEU A 188 -4.60 4.12 8.42
CA LEU A 188 -3.22 3.72 8.06
C LEU A 188 -2.69 4.56 6.89
N GLY A 189 -3.56 4.82 5.91
CA GLY A 189 -3.57 5.91 4.94
C GLY A 189 -2.84 7.15 5.42
N ALA A 190 -3.51 7.84 6.34
CA ALA A 190 -3.06 9.07 6.95
C ALA A 190 -1.79 8.90 7.80
N LEU A 191 -1.66 7.80 8.55
CA LEU A 191 -0.48 7.50 9.35
C LEU A 191 0.79 7.44 8.49
N TYR A 192 0.81 6.62 7.45
CA TYR A 192 2.00 6.45 6.60
C TYR A 192 2.33 7.71 5.81
N THR A 193 1.32 8.45 5.36
CA THR A 193 1.51 9.75 4.72
C THR A 193 2.10 10.79 5.68
N SER A 194 1.63 10.82 6.94
CA SER A 194 2.22 11.68 7.98
C SER A 194 3.66 11.30 8.28
N LEU A 195 3.97 10.00 8.38
CA LEU A 195 5.34 9.52 8.58
C LEU A 195 6.25 9.85 7.40
N ARG A 196 5.76 9.74 6.16
CA ARG A 196 6.47 10.21 4.96
C ARG A 196 6.86 11.67 5.09
N PHE A 197 5.92 12.54 5.47
CA PHE A 197 6.18 13.97 5.65
C PHE A 197 7.13 14.28 6.81
N ARG A 198 7.30 13.35 7.76
CA ARG A 198 8.33 13.39 8.81
C ARG A 198 9.68 12.80 8.36
N GLY A 199 9.85 12.55 7.06
CA GLY A 199 11.10 12.08 6.46
C GLY A 199 11.34 10.57 6.60
N TYR A 200 10.30 9.76 6.74
CA TYR A 200 10.41 8.31 6.62
C TYR A 200 10.52 7.95 5.14
N GLY A 201 11.60 7.25 4.77
CA GLY A 201 11.86 6.82 3.39
C GLY A 201 11.08 5.56 3.02
N ILE A 202 11.16 5.18 1.74
CA ILE A 202 10.43 4.04 1.18
C ILE A 202 10.69 2.74 1.95
N HIS A 203 11.94 2.42 2.29
CA HIS A 203 12.25 1.20 3.04
C HIS A 203 11.60 1.18 4.43
N SER A 204 11.56 2.32 5.12
CA SER A 204 10.95 2.40 6.44
C SER A 204 9.45 2.17 6.39
N LEU A 205 8.76 2.81 5.44
CA LEU A 205 7.32 2.66 5.29
C LEU A 205 6.97 1.26 4.78
N ALA A 206 7.60 0.82 3.69
CA ALA A 206 7.30 -0.47 3.05
C ALA A 206 7.58 -1.67 3.95
N LEU A 207 8.72 -1.69 4.65
CA LEU A 207 9.02 -2.79 5.58
C LEU A 207 8.13 -2.73 6.82
N GLY A 208 7.79 -1.53 7.30
CA GLY A 208 6.88 -1.39 8.44
C GLY A 208 5.46 -1.86 8.12
N HIS A 209 4.98 -1.53 6.93
CA HIS A 209 3.72 -2.03 6.38
C HIS A 209 3.77 -3.56 6.22
N ALA A 210 4.82 -4.08 5.59
CA ALA A 210 5.00 -5.52 5.40
C ALA A 210 5.03 -6.31 6.72
N LEU A 211 5.69 -5.79 7.76
CA LEU A 211 5.73 -6.42 9.07
C LEU A 211 4.38 -6.35 9.78
N TYR A 212 3.65 -5.25 9.61
CA TYR A 212 2.28 -5.11 10.10
C TYR A 212 1.36 -6.16 9.46
N ASP A 213 1.35 -6.26 8.12
CA ASP A 213 0.56 -7.25 7.39
C ASP A 213 0.91 -8.67 7.80
N ALA A 214 2.21 -8.96 7.89
CA ALA A 214 2.68 -10.27 8.30
C ALA A 214 2.20 -10.63 9.71
N ALA A 215 2.21 -9.69 10.64
CA ALA A 215 1.72 -9.90 12.00
C ALA A 215 0.21 -10.15 12.02
N ILE A 216 -0.58 -9.34 11.31
CA ILE A 216 -2.04 -9.50 11.23
C ILE A 216 -2.40 -10.83 10.57
N LEU A 217 -1.77 -11.17 9.44
CA LEU A 217 -2.02 -12.43 8.74
C LEU A 217 -1.60 -13.65 9.58
N THR A 218 -0.49 -13.55 10.31
CA THR A 218 -0.09 -14.63 11.22
C THR A 218 -1.13 -14.82 12.31
N LEU A 219 -1.62 -13.74 12.92
CA LEU A 219 -2.66 -13.80 13.95
C LEU A 219 -4.00 -14.32 13.41
N ALA A 220 -4.40 -13.90 12.21
CA ALA A 220 -5.66 -14.32 11.59
C ALA A 220 -5.65 -15.77 11.11
N LEU A 221 -4.47 -16.33 10.81
CA LEU A 221 -4.32 -17.68 10.27
C LEU A 221 -3.76 -18.70 11.30
N SER A 222 -3.63 -18.29 12.56
CA SER A 222 -3.23 -19.16 13.68
C SER A 222 -4.45 -19.65 14.45
#